data_AF-A0A2C9UID4-F1
#
_entry.id   AF-A0A2C9UID4-F1
#
_cell.length_a   1.000
_cell.length_b   1.000
_cell.length_c   1.000
_cell.angle_alpha   90.00
_cell.angle_beta   90.00
_cell.angle_gamma   90.00
#
_symmetry.space_group_name_H-M   'P 1'
#
loop_
_entity.id
_entity.type
_entity.pdbx_description
1 polymer ?
#
loop_
_entity_poly.entity_id
_entity_poly.type
_entity_poly.pdbx_seq_one_letter_code
_entity_poly.pdbx_strand_id
1 'polypeptide(L)'
;SSLKNAPEDRGDPNDPRVRLKRDCVGIMAAFKLKDAFHHIVIVANTHLYWDPAWADVKLAQAKYLLSRISHFKTLVSDKFECTPSIILAGDFNSTPGDKVYQYLVSGNSSSAPLAECVDELPIPLCSFYDHTRGEPPFTNCTPDFTNTLDYIFFSPDEKLKPIGFLELPEANSPDVVGGLPNYYHPSDHLPIGAEFEISTE
;
A
#
# COMPACT_ATOMS: atom_id res chain seq x y z
N SER A 1 22.16 10.71 -36.47
CA SER A 1 23.32 10.24 -35.67
C SER A 1 22.81 9.67 -34.37
N SER A 2 22.80 8.35 -34.27
CA SER A 2 22.23 7.60 -33.15
C SER A 2 23.14 7.70 -31.92
N LEU A 3 22.77 8.52 -30.95
CA LEU A 3 23.32 8.45 -29.60
C LEU A 3 22.65 7.27 -28.90
N LYS A 4 23.29 6.09 -28.98
CA LYS A 4 23.00 4.99 -28.07
C LYS A 4 23.40 5.46 -26.68
N ASN A 5 22.42 5.61 -25.79
CA ASN A 5 22.63 5.78 -24.36
C ASN A 5 23.59 4.68 -23.88
N ALA A 6 24.77 5.09 -23.41
CA ALA A 6 25.62 4.19 -22.64
C ALA A 6 24.82 3.71 -21.41
N PRO A 7 24.96 2.45 -20.97
CA PRO A 7 24.35 2.02 -19.73
C PRO A 7 24.92 2.90 -18.62
N GLU A 8 24.06 3.64 -17.92
CA GLU A 8 24.45 4.30 -16.68
C GLU A 8 25.11 3.24 -15.79
N ASP A 9 26.31 3.53 -15.28
CA ASP A 9 26.98 2.68 -14.31
C ASP A 9 26.14 2.68 -13.02
N ARG A 10 25.20 1.75 -12.94
CA ARG A 10 24.27 1.59 -11.82
C ARG A 10 24.88 0.79 -10.68
N GLY A 11 26.17 0.43 -10.74
CA GLY A 11 26.86 -0.40 -9.75
C GLY A 11 26.46 -1.88 -9.78
N ASP A 12 27.09 -2.69 -8.92
CA ASP A 12 26.80 -4.12 -8.80
C ASP A 12 25.43 -4.33 -8.10
N PRO A 13 24.43 -4.94 -8.77
CA PRO A 13 23.12 -5.21 -8.17
C PRO A 13 23.15 -6.22 -7.01
N ASN A 14 24.29 -6.89 -6.78
CA ASN A 14 24.50 -7.74 -5.62
C ASN A 14 25.06 -6.96 -4.41
N ASP A 15 25.57 -5.73 -4.60
CA ASP A 15 25.94 -4.86 -3.48
C ASP A 15 24.65 -4.33 -2.83
N PRO A 16 24.37 -4.62 -1.54
CA PRO A 16 23.16 -4.16 -0.88
C PRO A 16 22.95 -2.65 -0.93
N ARG A 17 24.03 -1.86 -0.95
CA ARG A 17 23.98 -0.39 -1.00
C ARG A 17 23.50 0.13 -2.34
N VAL A 18 23.78 -0.62 -3.41
CA VAL A 18 23.28 -0.35 -4.76
C VAL A 18 21.87 -0.93 -4.90
N ARG A 19 21.67 -2.14 -4.41
CA ARG A 19 20.43 -2.90 -4.54
C ARG A 19 19.25 -2.20 -3.87
N LEU A 20 19.42 -1.78 -2.62
CA LEU A 20 18.36 -1.14 -1.84
C LEU A 20 18.19 0.35 -2.14
N LYS A 21 19.16 0.99 -2.81
CA LYS A 21 19.07 2.41 -3.18
C LYS A 21 18.12 2.57 -4.35
N ARG A 22 16.93 3.06 -4.05
CA ARG A 22 15.86 3.36 -5.00
C ARG A 22 15.27 4.72 -4.65
N ASP A 23 14.81 5.45 -5.66
CA ASP A 23 14.19 6.77 -5.49
C ASP A 23 12.70 6.69 -5.15
N CYS A 24 12.21 5.50 -4.76
CA CYS A 24 10.87 5.30 -4.25
C CYS A 24 10.70 6.05 -2.93
N VAL A 25 9.54 6.69 -2.76
CA VAL A 25 9.21 7.48 -1.58
C VAL A 25 7.87 7.05 -0.98
N GLY A 26 7.75 7.22 0.33
CA GLY A 26 6.47 7.19 1.04
C GLY A 26 6.20 8.55 1.65
N ILE A 27 4.94 8.98 1.63
CA ILE A 27 4.46 10.19 2.29
C ILE A 27 3.40 9.83 3.32
N MET A 28 3.36 10.56 4.43
CA MET A 28 2.33 10.39 5.45
C MET A 28 1.97 11.73 6.10
N ALA A 29 0.70 11.89 6.47
CA ALA A 29 0.21 13.06 7.17
C ALA A 29 -0.89 12.66 8.16
N ALA A 30 -0.98 13.40 9.26
CA ALA A 30 -2.04 13.25 10.26
C ALA A 30 -3.11 14.34 10.04
N PHE A 31 -4.36 13.91 9.92
CA PHE A 31 -5.51 14.77 9.69
C PHE A 31 -6.42 14.72 10.90
N LYS A 32 -6.79 15.90 11.42
CA LYS A 32 -7.79 16.05 12.46
C LYS A 32 -9.13 16.40 11.82
N LEU A 33 -10.17 15.63 12.13
CA LEU A 33 -11.52 15.95 11.68
C LEU A 33 -12.01 17.23 12.35
N LYS A 34 -12.79 18.03 11.61
CA LYS A 34 -13.33 19.31 12.10
C LYS A 34 -14.44 19.11 13.13
N ASP A 35 -15.03 17.93 13.19
CA ASP A 35 -16.17 17.62 14.03
C ASP A 35 -15.79 17.47 15.52
N ALA A 36 -16.82 17.46 16.38
CA ALA A 36 -16.69 17.58 17.83
C ALA A 36 -15.86 16.47 18.50
N PHE A 37 -15.75 15.29 17.87
CA PHE A 37 -15.05 14.12 18.41
C PHE A 37 -13.53 14.15 18.18
N HIS A 38 -13.01 15.13 17.42
CA HIS A 38 -11.57 15.42 17.29
C HIS A 38 -10.68 14.21 16.90
N HIS A 39 -11.24 13.19 16.25
CA HIS A 39 -10.50 11.99 15.87
C HIS A 39 -9.43 12.31 14.84
N ILE A 40 -8.29 11.63 14.96
CA ILE A 40 -7.14 11.80 14.08
C ILE A 40 -6.97 10.57 13.21
N VAL A 41 -6.80 10.80 11.91
CA VAL A 41 -6.51 9.77 10.93
C VAL A 41 -5.15 10.06 10.31
N ILE A 42 -4.25 9.09 10.39
CA ILE A 42 -2.99 9.10 9.65
C ILE A 42 -3.25 8.47 8.29
N VAL A 43 -2.96 9.21 7.23
CA VAL A 43 -3.00 8.71 5.85
C VAL A 43 -1.59 8.65 5.33
N ALA A 44 -1.17 7.47 4.88
CA ALA A 44 0.09 7.22 4.22
C ALA A 44 -0.13 6.78 2.76
N ASN A 45 0.80 7.14 1.88
CA ASN A 45 0.80 6.73 0.48
C ASN A 45 2.22 6.38 0.02
N THR A 46 2.36 5.40 -0.88
CA THR A 46 3.66 4.97 -1.41
C THR A 46 3.54 4.49 -2.85
N HIS A 47 4.68 4.40 -3.54
CA HIS A 47 4.83 3.64 -4.78
C HIS A 47 6.12 2.81 -4.65
N LEU A 48 5.99 1.49 -4.47
CA LEU A 48 7.14 0.58 -4.28
C LEU A 48 7.85 0.27 -5.59
N TYR A 49 9.08 -0.22 -5.51
CA TYR A 49 9.86 -0.55 -6.70
C TYR A 49 9.13 -1.57 -7.60
N TRP A 50 9.20 -1.40 -8.91
CA TRP A 50 8.35 -2.12 -9.86
C TRP A 50 8.88 -3.49 -10.29
N ASP A 51 10.22 -3.69 -10.29
CA ASP A 51 10.83 -4.85 -10.93
C ASP A 51 10.41 -6.17 -10.23
N PRO A 52 9.77 -7.11 -10.96
CA PRO A 52 9.31 -8.37 -10.38
C PRO A 52 10.45 -9.26 -9.87
N ALA A 53 11.67 -9.13 -10.40
CA ALA A 53 12.84 -9.90 -9.94
C ALA A 53 13.42 -9.37 -8.61
N TRP A 54 12.87 -8.29 -8.05
CA TRP A 54 13.40 -7.55 -6.89
C TRP A 54 12.43 -7.56 -5.71
N ALA A 55 11.78 -8.71 -5.48
CA ALA A 55 10.83 -8.90 -4.39
C ALA A 55 11.41 -8.61 -2.99
N ASP A 56 12.71 -8.84 -2.78
CA ASP A 56 13.42 -8.51 -1.55
C ASP A 56 13.55 -7.01 -1.32
N VAL A 57 13.77 -6.23 -2.39
CA VAL A 57 13.81 -4.76 -2.32
C VAL A 57 12.43 -4.20 -2.01
N LYS A 58 11.38 -4.69 -2.70
CA LYS A 58 9.99 -4.32 -2.40
C LYS A 58 9.63 -4.62 -0.94
N LEU A 59 10.02 -5.80 -0.44
CA LEU A 59 9.80 -6.18 0.96
C LEU A 59 10.57 -5.30 1.94
N ALA A 60 11.83 -4.96 1.66
CA ALA A 60 12.62 -4.06 2.49
C ALA A 60 12.00 -2.66 2.56
N GLN A 61 11.49 -2.14 1.43
CA GLN A 61 10.77 -0.87 1.37
C GLN A 61 9.48 -0.91 2.18
N ALA A 62 8.68 -1.97 2.05
CA ALA A 62 7.44 -2.14 2.82
C ALA A 62 7.69 -2.21 4.34
N LYS A 63 8.72 -2.96 4.77
CA LYS A 63 9.16 -3.02 6.18
C LYS A 63 9.57 -1.65 6.70
N TYR A 64 10.38 -0.94 5.94
CA TYR A 64 10.82 0.40 6.32
C TYR A 64 9.63 1.36 6.42
N LEU A 65 8.73 1.36 5.43
CA LEU A 65 7.52 2.16 5.43
C LEU A 65 6.67 1.90 6.68
N LEU A 66 6.40 0.64 7.02
CA LEU A 66 5.57 0.29 8.18
C LEU A 66 6.23 0.70 9.51
N SER A 67 7.55 0.55 9.62
CA SER A 67 8.32 1.05 10.77
C SER A 67 8.22 2.57 10.90
N ARG A 68 8.31 3.32 9.79
CA ARG A 68 8.15 4.78 9.78
C ARG A 68 6.73 5.22 10.13
N ILE A 69 5.71 4.50 9.67
CA ILE A 69 4.30 4.75 10.04
C ILE A 69 4.10 4.46 11.53
N SER A 70 4.65 3.37 12.09
CA SER A 70 4.56 3.06 13.52
C SER A 70 5.17 4.17 14.36
N HIS A 71 6.38 4.60 14.01
CA HIS A 71 7.03 5.70 14.71
C HIS A 71 6.24 7.01 14.60
N PHE A 72 5.69 7.34 13.42
CA PHE A 72 4.87 8.52 13.24
C PHE A 72 3.55 8.45 14.02
N LYS A 73 2.94 7.26 14.10
CA LYS A 73 1.77 6.99 14.95
C LYS A 73 2.07 7.36 16.39
N THR A 74 3.17 6.89 16.96
CA THR A 74 3.58 7.21 18.33
C THR A 74 3.75 8.71 18.53
N LEU A 75 4.43 9.42 17.61
CA LEU A 75 4.60 10.87 17.69
C LEU A 75 3.25 11.62 17.67
N VAL A 76 2.30 11.18 16.86
CA VAL A 76 0.96 11.76 16.77
C VAL A 76 0.15 11.44 18.03
N SER A 77 0.20 10.20 18.51
CA SER A 77 -0.45 9.78 19.75
C SER A 77 0.00 10.60 20.94
N ASP A 78 1.32 10.77 21.12
CA ASP A 78 1.90 11.52 22.23
C ASP A 78 1.55 13.02 22.15
N LYS A 79 1.55 13.59 20.94
CA LYS A 79 1.29 15.01 20.74
C LYS A 79 -0.17 15.39 20.98
N PHE A 80 -1.11 14.51 20.66
CA PHE A 80 -2.54 14.79 20.68
C PHE A 80 -3.32 13.97 21.72
N GLU A 81 -2.63 13.17 22.53
CA GLU A 81 -3.21 12.30 23.56
C GLU A 81 -4.36 11.43 23.00
N CYS A 82 -4.11 10.79 21.86
CA CYS A 82 -5.12 10.03 21.14
C CYS A 82 -4.57 8.73 20.56
N THR A 83 -5.46 7.86 20.09
CA THR A 83 -5.09 6.69 19.27
C THR A 83 -5.53 6.98 17.83
N PRO A 84 -4.63 7.40 16.93
CA PRO A 84 -5.00 7.72 15.56
C PRO A 84 -5.27 6.43 14.76
N SER A 85 -6.31 6.46 13.92
CA SER A 85 -6.53 5.41 12.93
C SER A 85 -5.52 5.55 11.79
N ILE A 86 -5.22 4.46 11.09
CA ILE A 86 -4.24 4.43 10.01
C ILE A 86 -4.92 3.94 8.73
N ILE A 87 -4.71 4.69 7.65
CA ILE A 87 -4.99 4.30 6.28
C ILE A 87 -3.66 4.38 5.51
N LEU A 88 -3.30 3.31 4.82
CA LEU A 88 -2.13 3.22 3.96
C LEU A 88 -2.58 2.83 2.55
N ALA A 89 -2.43 3.72 1.58
CA ALA A 89 -2.74 3.44 0.19
C ALA A 89 -1.46 3.38 -0.67
N GLY A 90 -1.59 2.92 -1.90
CA GLY A 90 -0.54 3.08 -2.91
C GLY A 90 -0.45 1.93 -3.89
N ASP A 91 0.53 2.06 -4.79
CA ASP A 91 0.98 1.00 -5.68
C ASP A 91 2.12 0.23 -5.00
N PHE A 92 1.88 -1.03 -4.68
CA PHE A 92 2.84 -1.88 -4.00
C PHE A 92 3.65 -2.75 -4.97
N ASN A 93 3.32 -2.73 -6.26
CA ASN A 93 3.92 -3.57 -7.29
C ASN A 93 4.03 -5.04 -6.86
N SER A 94 3.03 -5.52 -6.11
CA SER A 94 2.98 -6.88 -5.56
C SER A 94 1.54 -7.37 -5.54
N THR A 95 1.35 -8.63 -5.92
CA THR A 95 0.02 -9.24 -6.06
C THR A 95 -0.48 -9.81 -4.73
N PRO A 96 -1.80 -10.08 -4.58
CA PRO A 96 -2.30 -10.74 -3.38
C PRO A 96 -1.56 -12.06 -3.14
N GLY A 97 -1.13 -12.29 -1.89
CA GLY A 97 -0.34 -13.46 -1.52
C GLY A 97 1.18 -13.33 -1.70
N ASP A 98 1.70 -12.26 -2.34
CA ASP A 98 3.14 -11.98 -2.35
C ASP A 98 3.69 -11.69 -0.95
N LYS A 99 5.02 -11.79 -0.79
CA LYS A 99 5.69 -11.49 0.49
C LYS A 99 5.40 -10.09 1.03
N VAL A 100 5.26 -9.09 0.15
CA VAL A 100 4.91 -7.71 0.55
C VAL A 100 3.49 -7.68 1.13
N TYR A 101 2.52 -8.24 0.39
CA TYR A 101 1.13 -8.32 0.83
C TYR A 101 1.01 -9.07 2.16
N GLN A 102 1.57 -10.29 2.23
CA GLN A 102 1.58 -11.11 3.44
C GLN A 102 2.20 -10.38 4.64
N TYR A 103 3.30 -9.66 4.44
CA TYR A 103 3.94 -8.90 5.50
C TYR A 103 3.03 -7.76 6.00
N LEU A 104 2.42 -7.01 5.10
CA LEU A 104 1.53 -5.88 5.47
C LEU A 104 0.32 -6.35 6.27
N VAL A 105 -0.27 -7.50 5.94
CA VAL A 105 -1.43 -8.05 6.67
C VAL A 105 -1.06 -8.98 7.84
N SER A 106 0.23 -9.24 8.06
CA SER A 106 0.71 -10.22 9.06
C SER A 106 0.42 -9.84 10.51
N GLY A 107 0.29 -8.54 10.81
CA GLY A 107 0.00 -8.06 12.17
C GLY A 107 -1.35 -8.54 12.71
N ASN A 108 -2.24 -9.02 11.84
CA ASN A 108 -3.54 -9.59 12.23
C ASN A 108 -3.50 -11.13 12.41
N SER A 109 -2.33 -11.76 12.26
CA SER A 109 -2.19 -13.22 12.35
C SER A 109 -1.84 -13.65 13.77
N SER A 110 -2.70 -14.44 14.42
CA SER A 110 -2.46 -15.05 15.75
C SER A 110 -1.29 -16.05 15.79
N SER A 111 -0.58 -16.23 14.67
CA SER A 111 0.45 -17.26 14.44
C SER A 111 1.81 -16.68 14.04
N ALA A 112 2.11 -15.42 14.38
CA ALA A 112 3.44 -14.86 14.14
C ALA A 112 4.52 -15.76 14.79
N PRO A 113 5.52 -16.25 14.02
CA PRO A 113 6.67 -16.93 14.61
C PRO A 113 7.34 -15.99 15.60
N LEU A 114 7.72 -16.50 16.76
CA LEU A 114 8.51 -15.80 17.76
C LEU A 114 9.86 -15.42 17.12
N ALA A 115 9.94 -14.25 16.48
CA ALA A 115 11.19 -13.73 15.96
C ALA A 115 12.03 -13.24 17.16
N GLU A 116 13.26 -13.73 17.29
CA GLU A 116 14.21 -13.40 18.36
C GLU A 116 14.76 -11.95 18.30
N CYS A 117 13.98 -11.00 17.77
CA CYS A 117 14.31 -9.59 17.77
C CYS A 117 13.07 -8.81 18.20
N VAL A 118 13.21 -8.02 19.27
CA VAL A 118 12.18 -7.16 19.84
C VAL A 118 11.99 -5.94 18.94
N ASP A 119 11.56 -6.16 17.69
CA ASP A 119 10.95 -5.11 16.89
C ASP A 119 9.45 -5.14 17.18
N GLU A 120 8.87 -3.97 17.45
CA GLU A 120 7.43 -3.78 17.66
C GLU A 120 6.65 -4.58 16.62
N LEU A 121 5.69 -5.38 17.08
CA LEU A 121 4.82 -6.14 16.18
C LEU A 121 4.27 -5.19 15.11
N PRO A 122 4.30 -5.59 13.82
CA PRO A 122 3.86 -4.74 12.73
C PRO A 122 2.44 -4.26 13.00
N ILE A 123 2.16 -2.99 12.66
CA ILE A 123 0.81 -2.41 12.78
C ILE A 123 -0.19 -3.41 12.15
N PRO A 124 -1.26 -3.79 12.86
CA PRO A 124 -2.23 -4.76 12.36
C PRO A 124 -3.05 -4.10 11.24
N LEU A 125 -2.56 -4.19 10.01
CA LEU A 125 -3.27 -3.74 8.83
C LEU A 125 -4.08 -4.89 8.22
N CYS A 126 -5.16 -4.54 7.54
CA CYS A 126 -5.89 -5.42 6.64
C CYS A 126 -6.11 -4.71 5.30
N SER A 127 -6.21 -5.47 4.21
CA SER A 127 -6.59 -4.93 2.92
C SER A 127 -8.09 -4.63 2.92
N PHE A 128 -8.46 -3.45 2.46
CA PHE A 128 -9.83 -2.97 2.43
C PHE A 128 -10.74 -3.82 1.52
N TYR A 129 -10.30 -4.15 0.30
CA TYR A 129 -11.11 -4.97 -0.60
C TYR A 129 -11.20 -6.40 -0.11
N ASP A 130 -10.10 -7.01 0.32
CA ASP A 130 -10.12 -8.37 0.89
C ASP A 130 -11.06 -8.46 2.12
N HIS A 131 -11.00 -7.47 3.01
CA HIS A 131 -11.86 -7.38 4.19
C HIS A 131 -13.35 -7.24 3.86
N THR A 132 -13.70 -6.60 2.74
CA THR A 132 -15.10 -6.28 2.40
C THR A 132 -15.73 -7.27 1.41
N ARG A 133 -15.00 -7.71 0.39
CA ARG A 133 -15.54 -8.51 -0.73
C ARG A 133 -14.55 -9.47 -1.40
N GLY A 134 -13.30 -9.51 -0.95
CA GLY A 134 -12.19 -10.11 -1.69
C GLY A 134 -11.48 -9.09 -2.58
N GLU A 135 -10.19 -9.32 -2.81
CA GLU A 135 -9.40 -8.47 -3.71
C GLU A 135 -9.99 -8.41 -5.12
N PRO A 136 -9.94 -7.25 -5.80
CA PRO A 136 -10.33 -7.17 -7.20
C PRO A 136 -9.42 -8.09 -8.04
N PRO A 137 -9.87 -8.54 -9.23
CA PRO A 137 -9.04 -9.36 -10.11
C PRO A 137 -7.84 -8.57 -10.66
N PHE A 138 -7.98 -7.27 -10.82
CA PHE A 138 -6.90 -6.38 -11.24
C PHE A 138 -7.14 -4.94 -10.82
N THR A 139 -6.05 -4.21 -10.68
CA THR A 139 -6.01 -2.74 -10.59
C THR A 139 -5.11 -2.15 -11.67
N ASN A 140 -4.11 -2.91 -12.14
CA ASN A 140 -3.36 -2.63 -13.37
C ASN A 140 -3.86 -3.55 -14.51
N CYS A 141 -4.09 -2.99 -15.70
CA CYS A 141 -4.52 -3.76 -16.86
C CYS A 141 -3.78 -3.33 -18.13
N THR A 142 -2.72 -4.05 -18.48
CA THR A 142 -2.00 -3.90 -19.75
C THR A 142 -2.06 -5.20 -20.55
N PRO A 143 -1.75 -5.18 -21.87
CA PRO A 143 -1.74 -6.40 -22.68
C PRO A 143 -0.80 -7.51 -22.16
N ASP A 144 0.32 -7.12 -21.54
CA ASP A 144 1.35 -8.06 -21.08
C ASP A 144 1.22 -8.42 -19.60
N PHE A 145 0.55 -7.59 -18.80
CA PHE A 145 0.38 -7.78 -17.37
C PHE A 145 -0.96 -7.22 -16.89
N THR A 146 -1.78 -8.06 -16.26
CA THR A 146 -3.04 -7.66 -15.64
C THR A 146 -3.15 -8.32 -14.27
N ASN A 147 -3.12 -7.52 -13.21
CA ASN A 147 -3.22 -8.01 -11.83
C ASN A 147 -3.51 -6.87 -10.84
N THR A 148 -3.73 -7.23 -9.57
CA THR A 148 -3.94 -6.29 -8.47
C THR A 148 -2.59 -5.90 -7.87
N LEU A 149 -2.26 -4.63 -7.99
CA LEU A 149 -1.01 -4.03 -7.48
C LEU A 149 -1.26 -2.90 -6.49
N ASP A 150 -2.47 -2.32 -6.54
CA ASP A 150 -2.87 -1.15 -5.78
C ASP A 150 -3.78 -1.56 -4.62
N TYR A 151 -3.50 -1.03 -3.43
CA TYR A 151 -4.24 -1.40 -2.22
C TYR A 151 -4.58 -0.18 -1.39
N ILE A 152 -5.70 -0.28 -0.68
CA ILE A 152 -6.01 0.55 0.49
C ILE A 152 -5.94 -0.40 1.69
N PHE A 153 -4.91 -0.26 2.51
CA PHE A 153 -4.81 -0.91 3.79
C PHE A 153 -5.35 0.01 4.89
N PHE A 154 -5.95 -0.57 5.91
CA PHE A 154 -6.31 0.17 7.12
C PHE A 154 -6.07 -0.68 8.36
N SER A 155 -5.85 -0.02 9.50
CA SER A 155 -5.83 -0.68 10.80
C SER A 155 -7.27 -0.76 11.32
N PRO A 156 -7.86 -1.95 11.46
CA PRO A 156 -9.18 -2.08 12.05
C PRO A 156 -9.17 -1.55 13.49
N ASP A 157 -10.12 -0.69 13.80
CA ASP A 157 -10.42 -0.26 15.16
C ASP A 157 -11.93 0.00 15.30
N GLU A 158 -12.40 0.26 16.51
CA GLU A 158 -13.84 0.48 16.77
C GLU A 158 -14.36 1.78 16.12
N LYS A 159 -13.46 2.71 15.78
CA LYS A 159 -13.77 4.04 15.29
C LYS A 159 -13.82 4.12 13.77
N LEU A 160 -12.97 3.40 13.04
CA LEU A 160 -12.88 3.47 11.58
C LEU A 160 -13.53 2.24 10.94
N LYS A 161 -14.79 2.38 10.51
CA LYS A 161 -15.57 1.27 9.95
C LYS A 161 -15.66 1.39 8.42
N PRO A 162 -15.31 0.35 7.66
CA PRO A 162 -15.53 0.34 6.22
C PRO A 162 -17.02 0.24 5.90
N ILE A 163 -17.56 1.13 5.04
CA ILE A 163 -19.00 1.17 4.72
C ILE A 163 -19.31 1.12 3.22
N GLY A 164 -18.35 1.42 2.34
CA GLY A 164 -18.59 1.45 0.90
C GLY A 164 -17.29 1.34 0.11
N PHE A 165 -17.35 0.78 -1.09
CA PHE A 165 -16.19 0.57 -1.96
C PHE A 165 -16.50 1.06 -3.37
N LEU A 166 -15.44 1.46 -4.11
CA LEU A 166 -15.57 1.71 -5.53
C LEU A 166 -15.58 0.37 -6.28
N GLU A 167 -16.59 0.15 -7.14
CA GLU A 167 -16.64 -1.03 -8.00
C GLU A 167 -15.63 -0.91 -9.14
N LEU A 168 -14.83 -1.98 -9.34
CA LEU A 168 -13.89 -2.08 -10.46
C LEU A 168 -14.49 -2.96 -11.58
N PRO A 169 -14.22 -2.64 -12.86
CA PRO A 169 -14.66 -3.45 -13.98
C PRO A 169 -14.16 -4.90 -13.92
N GLU A 170 -14.97 -5.82 -14.45
CA GLU A 170 -14.53 -7.19 -14.73
C GLU A 170 -13.63 -7.24 -15.98
N ALA A 171 -12.83 -8.30 -16.13
CA ALA A 171 -11.86 -8.44 -17.23
C ALA A 171 -12.50 -8.49 -18.64
N ASN A 172 -13.78 -8.84 -18.71
CA ASN A 172 -14.57 -8.87 -19.95
C ASN A 172 -15.32 -7.55 -20.22
N SER A 173 -15.19 -6.54 -19.35
CA SER A 173 -15.87 -5.26 -19.53
C SER A 173 -15.33 -4.54 -20.78
N PRO A 174 -16.19 -4.00 -21.66
CA PRO A 174 -15.75 -3.22 -22.81
C PRO A 174 -14.90 -2.01 -22.44
N ASP A 175 -14.94 -1.56 -21.18
CA ASP A 175 -14.17 -0.43 -20.66
C ASP A 175 -12.66 -0.72 -20.57
N VAL A 176 -12.28 -2.01 -20.45
CA VAL A 176 -10.89 -2.46 -20.25
C VAL A 176 -10.43 -3.49 -21.29
N VAL A 177 -11.35 -3.98 -22.14
CA VAL A 177 -11.03 -4.90 -23.23
C VAL A 177 -9.98 -4.27 -24.16
N GLY A 178 -8.89 -5.01 -24.38
CA GLY A 178 -7.73 -4.53 -25.15
C GLY A 178 -6.63 -3.86 -24.31
N GLY A 179 -6.87 -3.67 -23.01
CA GLY A 179 -5.92 -3.08 -22.07
C GLY A 179 -6.08 -1.56 -21.91
N LEU A 180 -5.30 -1.04 -20.98
CA LEU A 180 -5.21 0.37 -20.59
C LEU A 180 -3.80 0.91 -20.87
N PRO A 181 -3.64 2.25 -21.01
CA PRO A 181 -4.68 3.27 -21.08
C PRO A 181 -5.48 3.19 -22.40
N ASN A 182 -6.67 3.80 -22.41
CA ASN A 182 -7.53 3.89 -23.58
C ASN A 182 -8.30 5.21 -23.64
N TYR A 183 -9.29 5.32 -24.54
CA TYR A 183 -10.07 6.55 -24.72
C TYR A 183 -10.85 6.99 -23.47
N TYR A 184 -11.32 6.03 -22.66
CA TYR A 184 -12.12 6.28 -21.45
C TYR A 184 -11.26 6.36 -20.19
N HIS A 185 -10.11 5.67 -20.18
CA HIS A 185 -9.22 5.55 -19.03
C HIS A 185 -7.82 6.07 -19.36
N PRO A 186 -7.37 7.20 -18.78
CA PRO A 186 -6.09 7.84 -19.14
C PRO A 186 -4.85 7.21 -18.47
N SER A 187 -5.04 6.14 -17.69
CA SER A 187 -4.02 5.45 -16.89
C SER A 187 -4.10 3.95 -17.16
N ASP A 188 -2.97 3.24 -17.06
CA ASP A 188 -2.91 1.77 -17.08
C ASP A 188 -3.38 1.13 -15.76
N HIS A 189 -3.48 1.94 -14.70
CA HIS A 189 -4.12 1.59 -13.43
C HIS A 189 -5.52 2.19 -13.31
N LEU A 190 -6.43 1.42 -12.73
CA LEU A 190 -7.76 1.83 -12.32
C LEU A 190 -7.74 2.53 -10.95
N PRO A 191 -8.55 3.58 -10.76
CA PRO A 191 -8.70 4.18 -9.44
C PRO A 191 -9.36 3.18 -8.48
N ILE A 192 -8.86 3.13 -7.25
CA ILE A 192 -9.48 2.41 -6.14
C ILE A 192 -10.09 3.41 -5.15
N GLY A 193 -11.16 3.00 -4.47
CA GLY A 193 -11.89 3.88 -3.54
C GLY A 193 -12.47 3.12 -2.36
N ALA A 194 -12.40 3.76 -1.20
CA ALA A 194 -12.94 3.27 0.05
C ALA A 194 -13.72 4.39 0.74
N GLU A 195 -14.87 4.03 1.30
CA GLU A 195 -15.69 4.87 2.15
C GLU A 195 -15.65 4.31 3.58
N PHE A 196 -15.33 5.19 4.52
CA PHE A 196 -15.26 4.87 5.93
C PHE A 196 -16.24 5.73 6.73
N GLU A 197 -16.96 5.10 7.64
CA GLU A 197 -17.65 5.76 8.75
C GLU A 197 -16.68 5.92 9.91
N ILE A 198 -16.68 7.11 10.53
CA ILE A 198 -15.90 7.38 11.74
C ILE A 198 -16.86 7.48 12.93
N SER A 199 -16.85 6.45 13.79
CA SER A 199 -17.71 6.37 14.97
C SER A 199 -17.36 7.47 15.96
N THR A 200 -18.40 8.06 16.54
CA THR A 200 -18.32 9.10 17.57
C THR A 200 -18.50 8.58 18.99
N GLU A 201 -18.88 7.30 19.11
CA GLU A 201 -19.11 6.59 20.38
C GLU A 201 -17.83 5.98 20.94
#